data_AF-A0A429DYN2-F1
#
_entry.id   AF-A0A429DYN2-F1
#
_cell.length_a   1.000
_cell.length_b   1.000
_cell.length_c   1.000
_cell.angle_alpha   90.00
_cell.angle_beta   90.00
_cell.angle_gamma   90.00
#
_symmetry.space_group_name_H-M   'P 1'
#
loop_
_entity.id
_entity.type
_entity.pdbx_description
1 polymer ?
#
loop_
_entity_poly.entity_id
_entity_poly.type
_entity_poly.pdbx_seq_one_letter_code
_entity_poly.pdbx_strand_id
1 'polypeptide(L)'
;MTEKDPDKEILDAEIVEESPTAPVEVPEPDYSEGGVPSFDHVRDRIEQRYTTSLGSTELAGLGGKEDVASLDKKIADRDKAAKDKLAEIRRAMREQ
;
A
#
# COMPACT_ATOMS: atom_id res chain seq x y z
N MET A 1 -13.46 41.04 46.39
CA MET A 1 -13.62 39.58 46.58
C MET A 1 -15.10 39.28 46.58
N THR A 2 -15.62 38.79 45.47
CA THR A 2 -16.89 38.06 45.45
C THR A 2 -16.73 37.02 44.37
N GLU A 3 -16.47 35.81 44.84
CA GLU A 3 -16.31 34.56 44.11
C GLU A 3 -17.51 34.38 43.16
N LYS A 4 -17.25 34.08 41.89
CA LYS A 4 -18.29 33.56 40.99
C LYS A 4 -18.22 32.05 41.14
N ASP A 5 -18.99 31.51 42.09
CA ASP A 5 -19.10 30.07 42.31
C ASP A 5 -19.44 29.36 41.00
N PRO A 6 -18.60 28.43 40.52
CA PRO A 6 -18.84 27.67 39.30
C PRO A 6 -19.72 26.46 39.60
N ASP A 7 -20.81 26.66 40.35
CA ASP A 7 -21.82 25.63 40.55
C ASP A 7 -22.65 25.52 39.25
N LYS A 8 -22.05 24.76 38.33
CA LYS A 8 -22.70 23.77 37.49
C LYS A 8 -23.95 24.26 36.76
N GLU A 9 -23.74 24.85 35.59
CA GLU A 9 -24.65 24.57 34.47
C GLU A 9 -24.59 23.07 34.19
N ILE A 10 -25.42 22.30 34.89
CA ILE A 10 -25.65 20.89 34.58
C ILE A 10 -26.38 20.92 33.24
N LEU A 11 -25.67 20.57 32.17
CA LEU A 11 -26.27 20.37 30.86
C LEU A 11 -27.21 19.16 30.97
N ASP A 12 -28.50 19.37 30.75
CA ASP A 12 -29.49 18.30 30.69
C ASP A 12 -29.28 17.54 29.38
N ALA A 13 -28.42 16.53 29.43
CA ALA A 13 -28.12 15.68 28.29
C ALA A 13 -29.29 14.71 28.08
N GLU A 14 -30.16 15.03 27.13
CA GLU A 14 -31.14 14.06 26.62
C GLU A 14 -30.38 12.83 26.12
N ILE A 15 -30.59 11.69 26.79
CA ILE A 15 -30.00 10.42 26.39
C ILE A 15 -30.70 10.02 25.10
N VAL A 16 -30.04 10.28 23.98
CA VAL A 16 -30.43 9.72 22.68
C VAL A 16 -30.29 8.22 22.81
N GLU A 17 -31.42 7.50 22.77
CA GLU A 17 -31.44 6.05 22.73
C GLU A 17 -30.66 5.60 21.50
N GLU A 18 -29.50 4.96 21.72
CA GLU A 18 -28.66 4.47 20.65
C GLU A 18 -29.45 3.39 19.90
N SER A 19 -29.96 3.76 18.73
CA SER A 19 -30.70 2.86 17.84
C SER A 19 -29.84 1.60 17.64
N PRO A 20 -30.40 0.37 17.76
CA PRO A 20 -29.60 -0.85 17.78
C PRO A 20 -28.73 -0.89 16.54
N THR A 21 -27.41 -0.86 16.75
CA THR A 21 -26.45 -1.02 15.67
C THR A 21 -26.74 -2.35 15.01
N ALA A 22 -27.01 -2.33 13.70
CA ALA A 22 -27.25 -3.55 12.95
C ALA A 22 -26.08 -4.53 13.19
N PRO A 23 -26.33 -5.85 13.28
CA PRO A 23 -25.26 -6.82 13.45
C PRO A 23 -24.18 -6.60 12.38
N VAL A 24 -22.92 -6.49 12.81
CA VAL A 24 -21.79 -6.49 11.88
C VAL A 24 -21.71 -7.87 11.28
N GLU A 25 -22.05 -7.98 10.00
CA GLU A 25 -21.98 -9.25 9.27
C GLU A 25 -20.50 -9.63 9.12
N VAL A 26 -20.11 -10.71 9.79
CA VAL A 26 -18.76 -11.25 9.68
C VAL A 26 -18.68 -11.97 8.33
N PRO A 27 -17.72 -11.65 7.46
CA PRO A 27 -17.58 -12.32 6.18
C PRO A 27 -17.36 -13.83 6.39
N GLU A 28 -17.97 -14.64 5.53
CA GLU A 28 -17.80 -16.08 5.56
C GLU A 28 -16.33 -16.47 5.40
N PRO A 29 -15.87 -17.55 6.06
CA PRO A 29 -14.49 -18.00 5.91
C PRO A 29 -14.23 -18.52 4.49
N ASP A 30 -13.04 -18.20 3.95
CA ASP A 30 -12.57 -18.65 2.64
C ASP A 30 -12.52 -20.18 2.48
N TYR A 31 -12.45 -20.90 3.60
CA TYR A 31 -12.39 -22.35 3.68
C TYR A 31 -13.41 -22.86 4.68
N SER A 32 -14.07 -23.95 4.31
CA SER A 32 -14.83 -24.76 5.26
C SER A 32 -13.92 -25.38 6.33
N GLU A 33 -14.49 -25.86 7.43
CA GLU A 33 -13.75 -26.55 8.49
C GLU A 33 -13.00 -27.80 7.97
N GLY A 34 -13.46 -28.41 6.88
CA GLY A 34 -12.80 -29.51 6.18
C GLY A 34 -11.67 -29.10 5.24
N GLY A 35 -11.33 -27.81 5.15
CA GLY A 35 -10.28 -27.28 4.28
C GLY A 35 -10.67 -27.18 2.80
N VAL A 36 -11.95 -27.31 2.47
CA VAL A 36 -12.45 -27.09 1.09
C VAL A 36 -12.67 -25.59 0.90
N PRO A 37 -12.08 -24.96 -0.13
CA PRO A 37 -12.28 -23.53 -0.40
C PRO A 37 -13.72 -23.24 -0.85
N SER A 38 -14.21 -22.07 -0.48
CA SER A 38 -15.51 -21.57 -0.96
C SER A 38 -15.47 -21.28 -2.47
N PHE A 39 -16.64 -21.25 -3.09
CA PHE A 39 -16.75 -20.93 -4.52
C PHE A 39 -16.23 -19.52 -4.82
N ASP A 40 -16.57 -18.55 -3.98
CA ASP A 40 -16.10 -17.17 -4.12
C ASP A 40 -14.57 -17.08 -4.00
N HIS A 41 -13.95 -17.79 -3.05
CA HIS A 41 -12.49 -17.82 -2.91
C HIS A 41 -11.79 -18.36 -4.17
N VAL A 42 -12.35 -19.42 -4.78
CA VAL A 42 -11.80 -19.97 -6.03
C VAL A 42 -11.99 -19.00 -7.20
N ARG A 43 -13.16 -18.36 -7.31
CA ARG A 43 -13.43 -17.37 -8.36
C ARG A 43 -12.45 -16.20 -8.25
N ASP A 44 -12.35 -15.59 -7.07
CA ASP A 44 -11.51 -14.43 -6.83
C ASP A 44 -10.03 -14.77 -7.11
N ARG A 45 -9.60 -15.98 -6.76
CA ARG A 45 -8.24 -16.44 -7.07
C ARG A 45 -7.99 -16.65 -8.56
N ILE A 46 -8.98 -17.12 -9.32
CA ILE A 46 -8.88 -17.25 -10.78
C ILE A 46 -8.83 -15.86 -11.42
N GLU A 47 -9.69 -14.94 -11.00
CA GLU A 47 -9.72 -13.57 -11.51
C GLU A 47 -8.43 -12.82 -11.22
N GLN A 48 -7.86 -12.98 -10.02
CA GLN A 48 -6.57 -12.42 -9.67
C GLN A 48 -5.46 -12.96 -10.57
N ARG A 49 -5.42 -14.29 -10.79
CA ARG A 49 -4.43 -14.91 -11.67
C ARG A 49 -4.60 -14.47 -13.11
N TYR A 50 -5.83 -14.42 -13.61
CA TYR A 50 -6.13 -14.02 -14.98
C TYR A 50 -5.71 -12.57 -15.24
N THR A 51 -6.10 -11.65 -14.34
CA THR A 51 -5.70 -10.24 -14.38
C THR A 51 -4.19 -10.08 -14.34
N THR A 52 -3.53 -10.83 -13.43
CA THR A 52 -2.06 -10.85 -13.34
C THR A 52 -1.45 -11.41 -14.62
N SER A 53 -2.02 -12.47 -15.20
CA SER A 53 -1.52 -13.08 -16.44
C SER A 53 -1.57 -12.11 -17.60
N LEU A 54 -2.69 -11.38 -17.77
CA LEU A 54 -2.82 -10.33 -18.79
C LEU A 54 -1.68 -9.31 -18.66
N GLY A 55 -1.50 -8.71 -17.48
CA GLY A 55 -0.41 -7.76 -17.25
C GLY A 55 0.99 -8.39 -17.30
N SER A 56 1.13 -9.67 -16.96
CA SER A 56 2.41 -10.39 -16.99
C SER A 56 2.87 -10.71 -18.41
N THR A 57 1.97 -10.95 -19.36
CA THR A 57 2.34 -11.13 -20.76
C THR A 57 2.85 -9.82 -21.35
N GLU A 58 2.23 -8.70 -20.96
CA GLU A 58 2.73 -7.37 -21.28
C GLU A 58 4.05 -7.08 -20.58
N LEU A 59 4.23 -7.43 -19.29
CA LEU A 59 5.48 -7.22 -18.56
C LEU A 59 6.63 -8.12 -19.04
N ALA A 60 6.34 -9.40 -19.33
CA ALA A 60 7.29 -10.34 -19.92
C ALA A 60 7.63 -9.95 -21.36
N GLY A 61 6.67 -9.36 -22.10
CA GLY A 61 6.90 -8.71 -23.40
C GLY A 61 7.46 -7.28 -23.32
N LEU A 62 7.42 -6.65 -22.15
CA LEU A 62 8.10 -5.39 -21.77
C LEU A 62 9.48 -5.68 -21.16
N GLY A 63 9.96 -6.92 -21.21
CA GLY A 63 11.28 -7.13 -21.79
C GLY A 63 11.19 -6.66 -23.24
N GLY A 64 11.32 -5.35 -23.47
CA GLY A 64 11.38 -4.79 -24.81
C GLY A 64 12.58 -5.37 -25.59
N LYS A 65 13.14 -4.64 -26.53
CA LYS A 65 14.36 -5.08 -27.26
C LYS A 65 15.58 -5.39 -26.35
N GLU A 66 15.45 -5.17 -25.05
CA GLU A 66 16.48 -5.15 -24.04
C GLU A 66 16.10 -6.14 -22.93
N ASP A 67 16.93 -7.16 -22.74
CA ASP A 67 16.77 -8.14 -21.68
C ASP A 67 16.94 -7.50 -20.30
N VAL A 68 16.42 -8.16 -19.25
CA VAL A 68 16.56 -7.73 -17.84
C VAL A 68 18.03 -7.43 -17.50
N ALA A 69 18.95 -8.29 -17.96
CA ALA A 69 20.39 -8.09 -17.75
C ALA A 69 20.94 -6.81 -18.41
N SER A 70 20.36 -6.39 -19.55
CA SER A 70 20.75 -5.16 -20.23
C SER A 70 20.24 -3.91 -19.48
N LEU A 71 19.02 -3.99 -18.92
CA LEU A 71 18.47 -2.92 -18.07
C LEU A 71 19.29 -2.75 -16.79
N ASP A 72 19.65 -3.85 -16.12
CA ASP A 72 20.50 -3.83 -14.93
C ASP A 72 21.87 -3.19 -15.23
N LYS A 73 22.45 -3.54 -16.38
CA LYS A 73 23.70 -2.93 -16.83
C LYS A 73 23.56 -1.42 -17.04
N LYS A 74 22.49 -0.97 -17.71
CA LYS A 74 22.24 0.47 -17.93
C LYS A 74 22.09 1.23 -16.61
N ILE A 75 21.44 0.64 -15.61
CA ILE A 75 21.30 1.23 -14.28
C ILE A 75 22.67 1.33 -13.60
N ALA A 76 23.45 0.24 -13.63
CA ALA A 76 24.80 0.22 -13.05
C ALA A 76 25.74 1.24 -13.70
N ASP A 77 25.71 1.35 -15.03
CA ASP A 77 26.53 2.30 -15.80
C ASP A 77 26.15 3.74 -15.46
N ARG A 78 24.84 4.04 -15.35
CA ARG A 78 24.35 5.36 -14.92
C ARG A 78 24.81 5.69 -13.50
N ASP A 79 24.72 4.75 -12.58
CA ASP A 79 25.11 4.95 -11.18
C ASP A 79 26.62 5.18 -11.05
N LYS A 80 27.42 4.48 -11.85
CA LYS A 80 28.87 4.72 -11.93
C LYS A 80 29.16 6.12 -12.46
N ALA A 81 28.55 6.53 -13.57
CA ALA A 81 28.73 7.86 -14.13
C ALA A 81 28.33 8.97 -13.14
N ALA A 82 27.24 8.79 -12.41
CA ALA A 82 26.81 9.72 -11.37
C ALA A 82 27.84 9.82 -10.22
N LYS A 83 28.38 8.69 -9.76
CA LYS A 83 29.42 8.65 -8.72
C LYS A 83 30.70 9.34 -9.17
N ASP A 84 31.14 9.08 -10.40
CA ASP A 84 32.33 9.69 -10.98
C ASP A 84 32.15 11.21 -11.09
N LYS A 85 30.98 11.66 -11.55
CA LYS A 85 30.69 13.11 -11.63
C LYS A 85 30.67 13.78 -10.26
N LEU A 86 30.11 13.12 -9.24
CA LEU A 86 30.13 13.62 -7.87
C LEU A 86 31.55 13.68 -7.30
N ALA A 87 32.41 12.72 -7.64
CA ALA A 87 33.81 12.73 -7.20
C ALA A 87 34.58 13.92 -7.82
N GLU A 88 34.35 14.20 -9.10
CA GLU A 88 34.91 15.36 -9.80
C GLU A 88 34.48 16.67 -9.15
N ILE A 89 33.18 16.85 -8.88
CA ILE A 89 32.64 18.04 -8.21
C ILE A 89 33.30 18.22 -6.83
N ARG A 90 33.37 17.16 -6.03
CA ARG A 90 34.03 17.21 -4.71
C ARG A 90 35.50 17.59 -4.79
N ARG A 91 36.19 17.20 -5.86
CA ARG A 91 37.59 17.58 -6.08
C ARG A 91 37.70 19.05 -6.44
N ALA A 92 36.88 19.54 -7.37
CA ALA A 92 36.86 20.94 -7.76
C ALA A 92 36.55 21.87 -6.56
N MET A 93 35.62 21.47 -5.69
CA MET A 93 35.31 22.22 -4.46
C MET A 93 36.45 22.24 -3.42
N ARG A 94 37.40 21.31 -3.49
CA ARG A 94 38.60 21.31 -2.61
C ARG A 94 39.77 22.09 -3.20
N GLU A 95 39.75 22.32 -4.52
CA GLU A 95 40.79 23.05 -5.25
C GLU A 95 40.44 24.55 -5.41
N GLN A 96 39.23 24.96 -5.03
CA GLN A 96 38.81 26.36 -4.80
C GLN A 96 39.04 26.77 -3.34
#